data_AF-A0A550H7D6-F1
#
_entry.id   AF-A0A550H7D6-F1
#
_cell.length_a   1.000
_cell.length_b   1.000
_cell.length_c   1.000
_cell.angle_alpha   90.00
_cell.angle_beta   90.00
_cell.angle_gamma   90.00
#
_symmetry.space_group_name_H-M   'P 1'
#
loop_
_entity.id
_entity.type
_entity.pdbx_description
1 polymer ?
#
loop_
_entity_poly.entity_id
_entity_poly.type
_entity_poly.pdbx_seq_one_letter_code
_entity_poly.pdbx_strand_id
1 'polypeptide(L)'
;MFEEGKNLARKAATSASKDDLVAEKIFDTLSSRGYSSKKGLRGRGEGDYHYRRFDPPTEGLKPIEVKVTRLNKPGQQPTSVIGKLDSIAKTIGPQRVKIEFAVIEKEGGTLGLGKSAKKFEYTLNADDHIDNDLKLKNESSFMGVIIGYLKTIGVP
;
A
#
# COMPACT_ATOMS: atom_id res chain seq x y z
N MET A 1 8.98 37.14 9.38
CA MET A 1 9.32 35.82 9.95
C MET A 1 8.09 34.92 10.20
N PHE A 2 7.02 34.99 9.38
CA PHE A 2 5.77 34.22 9.60
C PHE A 2 5.27 33.45 8.36
N GLU A 3 6.11 33.29 7.34
CA GLU A 3 5.78 32.53 6.13
C GLU A 3 6.36 31.11 6.12
N GLU A 4 7.55 30.90 6.70
CA GLU A 4 8.22 29.58 6.70
C GLU A 4 7.44 28.52 7.49
N GLY A 5 6.80 28.90 8.61
CA GLY A 5 5.99 27.98 9.42
C GLY A 5 4.70 27.47 8.75
N LYS A 6 4.08 28.28 7.87
CA LYS A 6 2.89 27.87 7.12
C LYS A 6 3.23 26.95 5.94
N ASN A 7 4.42 27.12 5.34
CA ASN A 7 4.91 26.21 4.30
C ASN A 7 5.35 24.86 4.87
N LEU A 8 5.90 24.83 6.09
CA LEU A 8 6.20 23.59 6.82
C LEU A 8 4.93 22.82 7.25
N ALA A 9 3.90 23.52 7.72
CA ALA A 9 2.61 22.89 8.07
C ALA A 9 1.84 22.39 6.84
N ARG A 10 1.95 23.06 5.68
CA ARG A 10 1.40 22.57 4.41
C ARG A 10 2.16 21.35 3.87
N LYS A 11 3.48 21.28 4.04
CA LYS A 11 4.28 20.08 3.68
C LYS A 11 4.03 18.89 4.62
N ALA A 12 3.72 19.14 5.90
CA ALA A 12 3.41 18.09 6.87
C ALA A 12 1.99 17.47 6.70
N ALA A 13 1.10 18.11 5.95
CA ALA A 13 -0.28 17.63 5.76
C ALA A 13 -0.45 16.64 4.60
N THR A 14 0.54 16.48 3.73
CA THR A 14 0.49 15.61 2.53
C THR A 14 1.89 15.12 2.12
N SER A 15 2.74 14.71 3.06
CA SER A 15 3.99 14.06 2.68
C SER A 15 3.69 12.61 2.34
N ALA A 16 3.63 12.30 1.04
CA ALA A 16 3.69 10.92 0.56
C ALA A 16 4.89 10.21 1.21
N SER A 17 4.74 8.93 1.49
CA SER A 17 5.77 8.05 2.03
C SER A 17 6.07 6.94 1.03
N LYS A 18 7.18 6.20 1.20
CA LYS A 18 7.58 5.20 0.20
C LYS A 18 6.54 4.08 0.10
N ASP A 19 5.87 3.74 1.19
CA ASP A 19 4.71 2.83 1.22
C ASP A 19 3.46 3.40 0.55
N ASP A 20 3.18 4.71 0.65
CA ASP A 20 2.12 5.35 -0.15
C ASP A 20 2.43 5.14 -1.65
N LEU A 21 3.69 5.38 -2.08
CA LEU A 21 4.11 5.24 -3.47
C LEU A 21 4.06 3.78 -3.96
N VAL A 22 4.47 2.81 -3.13
CA VAL A 22 4.34 1.38 -3.45
C VAL A 22 2.87 1.02 -3.66
N ALA A 23 1.99 1.44 -2.73
CA ALA A 23 0.58 1.15 -2.84
C ALA A 23 -0.04 1.77 -4.09
N GLU A 24 0.25 3.04 -4.37
CA GLU A 24 -0.22 3.74 -5.58
C GLU A 24 0.22 3.02 -6.85
N LYS A 25 1.49 2.64 -6.97
CA LYS A 25 1.98 1.94 -8.16
C LYS A 25 1.31 0.58 -8.37
N ILE A 26 1.06 -0.18 -7.30
CA ILE A 26 0.29 -1.44 -7.41
C ILE A 26 -1.14 -1.14 -7.87
N PHE A 27 -1.77 -0.11 -7.31
CA PHE A 27 -3.14 0.25 -7.64
C PHE A 27 -3.30 0.76 -9.07
N ASP A 28 -2.36 1.58 -9.53
CA ASP A 28 -2.32 2.11 -10.89
C ASP A 28 -2.06 0.98 -11.88
N THR A 29 -1.19 0.03 -11.54
CA THR A 29 -0.92 -1.15 -12.39
C THR A 29 -2.18 -1.98 -12.58
N LEU A 30 -2.92 -2.29 -11.50
CA LEU A 30 -4.18 -3.02 -11.59
C LEU A 30 -5.24 -2.24 -12.38
N SER A 31 -5.35 -0.93 -12.13
CA SER A 31 -6.30 -0.05 -12.84
C SER A 31 -5.99 0.00 -14.34
N SER A 32 -4.72 0.09 -14.72
CA SER A 32 -4.27 0.09 -16.12
C SER A 32 -4.57 -1.22 -16.86
N ARG A 33 -4.72 -2.33 -16.12
CA ARG A 33 -5.13 -3.64 -16.64
C ARG A 33 -6.66 -3.80 -16.71
N GLY A 34 -7.40 -2.73 -16.49
CA GLY A 34 -8.86 -2.69 -16.59
C GLY A 34 -9.60 -3.06 -15.29
N TYR A 35 -8.90 -3.37 -14.21
CA TYR A 35 -9.57 -3.63 -12.94
C TYR A 35 -10.13 -2.33 -12.36
N SER A 36 -11.45 -2.22 -12.30
CA SER A 36 -12.10 -1.07 -11.68
C SER A 36 -11.90 -1.10 -10.18
N SER A 37 -11.59 0.05 -9.58
CA SER A 37 -11.18 0.08 -8.18
C SER A 37 -12.18 0.85 -7.32
N LYS A 38 -12.53 0.27 -6.16
CA LYS A 38 -13.27 0.95 -5.11
C LYS A 38 -12.31 1.20 -3.95
N LYS A 39 -12.09 2.48 -3.66
CA LYS A 39 -11.29 2.89 -2.51
C LYS A 39 -11.94 2.34 -1.25
N GLY A 40 -11.20 1.55 -0.47
CA GLY A 40 -11.68 1.10 0.82
C GLY A 40 -11.17 1.99 1.95
N LEU A 41 -11.49 1.61 3.19
CA LEU A 41 -11.10 2.33 4.38
C LEU A 41 -9.57 2.31 4.55
N ARG A 42 -8.95 3.50 4.65
CA ARG A 42 -7.57 3.64 5.15
C ARG A 42 -7.65 3.50 6.66
N GLY A 43 -7.13 2.41 7.23
CA GLY A 43 -6.97 2.30 8.67
C GLY A 43 -5.95 3.34 9.14
N ARG A 44 -6.35 4.24 10.06
CA ARG A 44 -5.42 5.07 10.83
C ARG A 44 -5.20 4.39 12.17
N GLY A 45 -3.98 3.95 12.46
CA GLY A 45 -3.67 3.23 13.71
C GLY A 45 -2.38 2.43 13.64
N GLU A 46 -2.23 1.49 14.57
CA GLU A 46 -1.10 0.56 14.55
C GLU A 46 -1.14 -0.27 13.25
N GLY A 47 -0.10 -0.13 12.42
CA GLY A 47 -0.05 -0.76 11.09
C GLY A 47 -0.81 -0.01 10.00
N ASP A 48 -0.71 1.33 9.96
CA ASP A 48 -1.17 2.18 8.84
C ASP A 48 -1.03 1.44 7.50
N TYR A 49 -2.17 1.23 6.82
CA TYR A 49 -2.25 0.44 5.60
C TYR A 49 -3.06 1.11 4.50
N HIS A 50 -2.69 0.78 3.27
CA HIS A 50 -3.43 1.10 2.06
C HIS A 50 -4.26 -0.09 1.68
N TYR A 51 -5.56 0.12 1.46
CA TYR A 51 -6.46 -0.95 1.03
C TYR A 51 -7.33 -0.49 -0.13
N ARG A 52 -7.46 -1.38 -1.11
CA ARG A 52 -8.33 -1.17 -2.27
C ARG A 52 -8.85 -2.50 -2.78
N ARG A 53 -10.14 -2.54 -3.10
CA ARG A 53 -10.78 -3.66 -3.78
C ARG A 53 -10.86 -3.34 -5.28
N PHE A 54 -10.55 -4.34 -6.08
CA PHE A 54 -10.51 -4.28 -7.53
C PHE A 54 -11.51 -5.29 -8.08
N ASP A 55 -12.54 -4.78 -8.75
CA ASP A 55 -13.51 -5.60 -9.47
C ASP A 55 -12.98 -5.85 -10.90
N PRO A 56 -13.13 -7.08 -11.42
CA PRO A 56 -12.53 -7.49 -12.67
C PRO A 56 -13.16 -6.79 -13.90
N PRO A 57 -12.41 -6.65 -15.01
CA PRO A 57 -12.91 -6.02 -16.24
C PRO A 57 -13.95 -6.85 -17.00
N THR A 58 -13.94 -8.17 -16.81
CA THR A 58 -14.78 -9.13 -17.57
C THR A 58 -15.32 -10.22 -16.66
N GLU A 59 -16.46 -10.79 -17.06
CA GLU A 59 -17.02 -11.98 -16.43
C GLU A 59 -16.03 -13.15 -16.49
N GLY A 60 -15.97 -13.97 -15.43
CA GLY A 60 -15.06 -15.11 -15.31
C GLY A 60 -13.74 -14.82 -14.56
N LEU A 61 -13.30 -13.56 -14.49
CA LEU A 61 -12.18 -13.16 -13.63
C LEU A 61 -12.67 -12.91 -12.19
N LYS A 62 -11.76 -13.01 -11.22
CA LYS A 62 -12.08 -12.89 -9.80
C LYS A 62 -11.75 -11.48 -9.26
N PRO A 63 -12.56 -10.91 -8.35
CA PRO A 63 -12.21 -9.69 -7.64
C PRO A 63 -10.93 -9.87 -6.81
N ILE A 64 -10.18 -8.79 -6.66
CA ILE A 64 -8.90 -8.78 -5.94
C ILE A 64 -8.95 -7.70 -4.88
N GLU A 65 -8.59 -8.06 -3.65
CA GLU A 65 -8.35 -7.10 -2.59
C GLU A 65 -6.86 -6.96 -2.37
N VAL A 66 -6.38 -5.72 -2.34
CA VAL A 66 -4.97 -5.41 -2.13
C VAL A 66 -4.85 -4.64 -0.84
N LYS A 67 -3.95 -5.10 0.03
CA LYS A 67 -3.57 -4.41 1.26
C LYS A 67 -2.06 -4.23 1.32
N VAL A 68 -1.58 -3.00 1.46
CA VAL A 68 -0.17 -2.68 1.66
C VAL A 68 -0.02 -2.12 3.06
N THR A 69 0.72 -2.83 3.92
CA THR A 69 0.92 -2.49 5.33
C THR A 69 2.40 -2.19 5.56
N ARG A 70 2.72 -1.09 6.24
CA ARG A 70 4.09 -0.83 6.66
C ARG A 70 4.53 -1.84 7.74
N LEU A 71 5.70 -2.45 7.56
CA LEU A 71 6.33 -3.30 8.57
C LEU A 71 7.27 -2.44 9.40
N ASN A 72 6.94 -2.24 10.68
CA ASN A 72 7.88 -1.67 11.64
C ASN A 72 8.96 -2.72 11.98
N LYS A 73 10.16 -2.27 12.35
CA LYS A 73 11.22 -3.19 12.80
C LYS A 73 10.73 -4.00 14.02
N PRO A 74 11.09 -5.29 14.15
CA PRO A 74 10.97 -5.97 15.43
C PRO A 74 11.79 -5.18 16.46
N GLY A 75 11.11 -4.67 17.49
CA GLY A 75 11.70 -3.81 18.53
C GLY A 75 11.27 -2.33 18.51
N GLN A 76 10.56 -1.87 17.47
CA GLN A 76 9.84 -0.59 17.54
C GLN A 76 8.45 -0.85 18.13
N GLN A 77 8.29 -0.56 19.43
CA GLN A 77 6.96 -0.43 20.01
C GLN A 77 6.18 0.65 19.25
N PRO A 78 4.87 0.48 19.06
CA PRO A 78 4.01 1.55 18.59
C PRO A 78 4.07 2.69 19.61
N THR A 79 4.79 3.76 19.31
CA THR A 79 4.78 4.95 20.16
C THR A 79 3.43 5.64 20.00
N SER A 80 2.48 5.26 20.85
CA SER A 80 1.33 6.08 21.22
C SER A 80 1.82 7.29 22.01
N VAL A 81 2.53 8.20 21.36
CA VAL A 81 2.96 9.47 21.97
C VAL A 81 2.22 10.61 21.30
N ILE A 82 1.19 11.06 22.00
CA ILE A 82 0.54 12.35 21.85
C ILE A 82 1.62 13.42 22.05
N GLY A 83 2.00 14.12 20.98
CA GLY A 83 2.73 15.38 21.10
C GLY A 83 3.93 15.54 20.16
N LYS A 84 3.71 16.30 19.09
CA LYS A 84 4.65 17.28 18.50
C LYS A 84 6.16 16.98 18.71
N LEU A 85 6.78 16.27 17.77
CA LEU A 85 8.19 16.40 17.28
C LEU A 85 8.69 15.16 16.51
N ASP A 86 7.91 14.06 16.47
CA ASP A 86 8.35 12.78 15.88
C ASP A 86 8.22 12.63 14.35
N SER A 87 7.92 13.70 13.63
CA SER A 87 7.84 13.65 12.15
C SER A 87 9.17 13.29 11.49
N ILE A 88 10.30 13.42 12.20
CA ILE A 88 11.64 13.09 11.72
C ILE A 88 12.07 11.66 12.12
N ALA A 89 11.44 11.06 13.13
CA ALA A 89 11.80 9.73 13.63
C ALA A 89 11.11 8.58 12.86
N LYS A 90 10.09 8.86 12.03
CA LYS A 90 9.49 7.88 11.11
C LYS A 90 10.43 7.41 9.97
N THR A 91 11.66 7.90 9.94
CA THR A 91 12.62 7.76 8.83
C THR A 91 13.98 7.18 9.21
N ILE A 92 14.14 6.60 10.41
CA ILE A 92 15.43 6.00 10.82
C ILE A 92 15.35 4.48 10.77
N GLY A 93 15.17 3.93 9.57
CA GLY A 93 15.26 2.50 9.33
C GLY A 93 14.71 2.08 7.96
N PRO A 94 15.13 0.89 7.47
CA PRO A 94 14.65 0.34 6.21
C PRO A 94 13.12 0.34 6.16
N GLN A 95 12.54 1.07 5.20
CA GLN A 95 11.09 1.07 4.99
C GLN A 95 10.70 -0.21 4.25
N ARG A 96 10.12 -1.15 5.00
CA ARG A 96 9.62 -2.41 4.47
C ARG A 96 8.10 -2.41 4.47
N VAL A 97 7.51 -3.00 3.44
CA VAL A 97 6.06 -3.15 3.31
C VAL A 97 5.67 -4.61 3.12
N LYS A 98 4.58 -5.02 3.76
CA LYS A 98 3.88 -6.27 3.47
C LYS A 98 2.76 -5.96 2.49
N ILE A 99 2.73 -6.68 1.38
CA ILE A 99 1.71 -6.59 0.34
C ILE A 99 0.90 -7.88 0.41
N GLU A 100 -0.40 -7.76 0.66
CA GLU A 100 -1.35 -8.86 0.71
C GLU A 100 -2.31 -8.72 -0.47
N PHE A 101 -2.34 -9.74 -1.32
CA PHE A 101 -3.36 -9.90 -2.37
C PHE A 101 -4.33 -10.99 -1.95
N ALA A 102 -5.62 -10.70 -1.94
CA ALA A 102 -6.67 -11.69 -1.70
C ALA A 102 -7.54 -11.80 -2.95
N VAL A 103 -7.46 -12.93 -3.64
CA VAL A 103 -8.33 -13.27 -4.77
C VAL A 103 -9.63 -13.83 -4.22
N ILE A 104 -10.74 -13.11 -4.45
CA ILE A 104 -12.05 -13.45 -3.91
C ILE A 104 -12.70 -14.52 -4.78
N GLU A 105 -12.78 -15.75 -4.29
CA GLU A 105 -13.32 -16.87 -5.05
C GLU A 105 -14.84 -16.91 -5.01
N LYS A 106 -15.39 -16.55 -3.84
CA LYS A 106 -16.82 -16.49 -3.54
C LYS A 106 -17.10 -15.30 -2.62
N GLU A 107 -18.03 -14.43 -3.02
CA GLU A 107 -18.57 -13.39 -2.14
C GLU A 107 -19.60 -14.00 -1.18
N GLY A 108 -19.53 -13.60 0.10
CA GLY A 108 -20.56 -13.97 1.07
C GLY A 108 -21.88 -13.27 0.71
N GLY A 109 -23.00 -14.01 0.82
CA GLY A 109 -24.33 -13.43 0.60
C GLY A 109 -24.73 -12.40 1.67
N THR A 110 -25.95 -11.89 1.59
CA THR A 110 -26.55 -10.85 2.47
C THR A 110 -26.48 -11.15 3.98
N LEU A 111 -26.18 -12.38 4.38
CA LEU A 111 -26.03 -12.82 5.77
C LEU A 111 -24.57 -13.03 6.23
N GLY A 112 -23.57 -12.64 5.41
CA GLY A 112 -22.15 -12.64 5.81
C GLY A 112 -21.49 -14.02 5.96
N LEU A 113 -22.20 -15.11 5.66
CA LEU A 113 -21.63 -16.46 5.71
C LEU A 113 -20.79 -16.75 4.45
N GLY A 114 -19.47 -16.91 4.66
CA GLY A 114 -18.60 -17.68 3.76
C GLY A 114 -17.90 -16.93 2.62
N LYS A 115 -17.24 -15.79 2.89
CA LYS A 115 -16.26 -15.22 1.95
C LYS A 115 -15.06 -16.20 1.83
N SER A 116 -14.90 -16.83 0.68
CA SER A 116 -13.68 -17.59 0.35
C SER A 116 -12.72 -16.70 -0.40
N ALA A 117 -11.48 -16.64 0.05
CA ALA A 117 -10.43 -15.92 -0.64
C ALA A 117 -9.09 -16.66 -0.54
N LYS A 118 -8.40 -16.78 -1.67
CA LYS A 118 -7.02 -17.24 -1.71
C LYS A 118 -6.10 -16.04 -1.49
N LYS A 119 -5.27 -16.11 -0.46
CA LYS A 119 -4.36 -15.02 -0.07
C LYS A 119 -2.93 -15.29 -0.50
N PHE A 120 -2.26 -14.25 -0.95
CA PHE A 120 -0.85 -14.23 -1.31
C PHE A 120 -0.19 -13.05 -0.60
N GLU A 121 0.93 -13.32 0.07
CA GLU A 121 1.65 -12.32 0.85
C GLU A 121 3.07 -12.17 0.33
N TYR A 122 3.48 -10.92 0.13
CA TYR A 122 4.82 -10.55 -0.31
C TYR A 122 5.39 -9.49 0.62
N THR A 123 6.71 -9.51 0.79
CA THR A 123 7.42 -8.44 1.51
C THR A 123 8.34 -7.73 0.54
N LEU A 124 8.27 -6.41 0.50
CA LEU A 124 9.11 -5.57 -0.33
C LEU A 124 9.89 -4.60 0.54
N ASN A 125 11.18 -4.45 0.27
CA ASN A 125 11.98 -3.40 0.84
C ASN A 125 11.87 -2.15 -0.04
N ALA A 126 11.08 -1.17 0.38
CA ALA A 126 10.80 0.02 -0.42
C ALA A 126 12.06 0.87 -0.65
N ASP A 127 13.03 0.82 0.26
CA ASP A 127 14.29 1.56 0.13
C ASP A 127 15.18 1.08 -1.00
N ASP A 128 15.04 -0.17 -1.44
CA ASP A 128 15.80 -0.69 -2.58
C ASP A 128 15.31 -0.10 -3.91
N HIS A 129 14.08 0.41 -3.94
CA HIS A 129 13.41 0.86 -5.16
C HIS A 129 13.05 2.34 -5.17
N ILE A 130 12.86 2.97 -4.01
CA ILE A 130 12.40 4.35 -3.86
C ILE A 130 13.44 5.14 -3.06
N ASP A 131 13.92 6.24 -3.63
CA ASP A 131 14.87 7.13 -2.97
C ASP A 131 14.22 8.01 -1.89
N ASN A 132 15.03 8.82 -1.21
CA ASN A 132 14.55 9.67 -0.12
C ASN A 132 13.78 10.91 -0.62
N ASP A 133 13.86 11.22 -1.92
CA ASP A 133 13.05 12.23 -2.59
C ASP A 133 11.71 11.68 -3.09
N LEU A 134 11.38 10.43 -2.71
CA LEU A 134 10.17 9.70 -3.09
C LEU A 134 10.06 9.46 -4.60
N LYS A 135 11.20 9.27 -5.27
CA LYS A 135 11.27 8.91 -6.68
C LYS A 135 11.69 7.46 -6.83
N LEU A 136 11.21 6.81 -7.89
CA LEU A 136 11.64 5.47 -8.23
C LEU A 136 13.08 5.51 -8.78
N LYS A 137 13.97 4.73 -8.18
CA LYS A 137 15.36 4.58 -8.59
C LYS A 137 15.47 3.94 -9.98
N ASN A 138 14.59 2.97 -10.27
CA ASN A 138 14.48 2.30 -11.56
C ASN A 138 13.03 1.84 -11.78
N GLU A 139 12.31 2.57 -12.64
CA GLU A 139 10.90 2.30 -12.95
C GLU A 139 10.72 0.87 -13.50
N SER A 140 11.51 0.48 -14.49
CA SER A 140 11.37 -0.82 -15.18
C SER A 140 11.57 -2.01 -14.22
N SER A 141 12.58 -1.93 -13.35
CA SER A 141 12.83 -2.98 -12.35
C SER A 141 11.68 -3.08 -11.34
N PHE A 142 11.23 -1.95 -10.81
CA PHE A 142 10.15 -1.91 -9.84
C PHE A 142 8.82 -2.41 -10.43
N MET A 143 8.50 -1.98 -11.64
CA MET A 143 7.33 -2.48 -12.38
C MET A 143 7.46 -3.97 -12.70
N GLY A 144 8.66 -4.46 -13.00
CA GLY A 144 8.93 -5.89 -13.15
C GLY A 144 8.56 -6.70 -11.92
N VAL A 145 8.89 -6.20 -10.72
CA VAL A 145 8.52 -6.83 -9.43
C VAL A 145 7.00 -6.84 -9.25
N ILE A 146 6.33 -5.68 -9.43
CA ILE A 146 4.86 -5.59 -9.30
C ILE A 146 4.17 -6.55 -10.27
N ILE A 147 4.58 -6.54 -11.55
CA ILE A 147 4.02 -7.43 -12.58
C ILE A 147 4.27 -8.90 -12.22
N GLY A 148 5.43 -9.24 -11.64
CA GLY A 148 5.72 -10.58 -11.14
C GLY A 148 4.73 -11.04 -10.07
N TYR A 149 4.39 -10.18 -9.10
CA TYR A 149 3.38 -10.49 -8.09
C TYR A 149 2.00 -10.68 -8.72
N LEU A 150 1.60 -9.78 -9.63
CA LEU A 150 0.30 -9.84 -10.31
C LEU A 150 0.14 -11.12 -11.15
N LYS A 151 1.17 -11.53 -11.89
CA LYS A 151 1.16 -12.79 -12.65
C LYS A 151 0.99 -14.01 -11.73
N THR A 152 1.62 -13.98 -10.55
CA THR A 152 1.55 -15.10 -9.58
C THR A 152 0.12 -15.33 -9.08
N ILE A 153 -0.68 -14.26 -8.96
CA ILE A 153 -2.07 -14.34 -8.52
C ILE A 153 -3.08 -14.49 -9.67
N GLY A 154 -2.59 -14.69 -10.91
CA GLY A 154 -3.42 -14.93 -12.09
C GLY A 154 -4.01 -13.67 -12.73
N VAL A 155 -3.44 -12.49 -12.48
CA VAL A 155 -3.78 -11.27 -13.25
C VAL A 155 -3.01 -11.30 -14.57
N PRO A 156 -3.70 -11.30 -15.73
CA PRO A 156 -3.07 -11.29 -17.05
C PRO A 156 -2.35 -9.96 -17.30
#